data_AF-A0A546XYK7-F1
#
_entry.id   AF-A0A546XYK7-F1
#
_cell.length_a   1.000
_cell.length_b   1.000
_cell.length_c   1.000
_cell.angle_alpha   90.00
_cell.angle_beta   90.00
_cell.angle_gamma   90.00
#
_symmetry.space_group_name_H-M   'P 1'
#
loop_
_entity.id
_entity.type
_entity.pdbx_description
1 polymer ?
#
loop_
_entity_poly.entity_id
_entity_poly.type
_entity_poly.pdbx_seq_one_letter_code
_entity_poly.pdbx_strand_id
1 'polypeptide(L)' 'MASQPTAYDLFKRDFDTQQIAEYLGISEAAALKSLTTERRAARNLETAYPSKTTPWPKGRVAYAGR' A
#
# COMPACT_ATOMS: atom_id res chain seq x y z
N MET A 1 12.47 -21.01 -4.04
CA MET A 1 12.70 -19.95 -5.05
C MET A 1 12.87 -18.65 -4.28
N ALA A 2 14.05 -18.01 -4.34
CA ALA A 2 14.23 -16.70 -3.73
C ALA A 2 13.47 -15.68 -4.58
N SER A 3 12.46 -15.03 -4.00
CA SER A 3 11.80 -13.90 -4.67
C SER A 3 12.83 -12.81 -4.91
N GLN A 4 12.91 -12.31 -6.14
CA GLN A 4 13.75 -11.15 -6.45
C GLN A 4 13.28 -9.95 -5.62
N PRO A 5 14.21 -9.09 -5.15
CA PRO A 5 13.84 -7.88 -4.42
C PRO A 5 12.99 -6.96 -5.29
N THR A 6 11.93 -6.39 -4.71
CA THR A 6 11.05 -5.44 -5.42
C THR A 6 11.74 -4.08 -5.57
N ALA A 7 11.23 -3.22 -6.47
CA ALA A 7 11.76 -1.86 -6.62
C ALA A 7 11.64 -1.06 -5.31
N TYR A 8 10.56 -1.28 -4.56
CA TYR A 8 10.33 -0.67 -3.26
C TYR A 8 11.28 -1.19 -2.17
N ASP A 9 11.67 -2.48 -2.20
CA ASP A 9 12.66 -3.03 -1.28
C ASP A 9 14.05 -2.45 -1.52
N LEU A 10 14.42 -2.23 -2.78
CA LEU A 10 15.69 -1.58 -3.15
C LEU A 10 15.69 -0.12 -2.70
N PHE A 11 14.59 0.61 -2.92
CA PHE A 11 14.45 1.98 -2.43
C PHE A 11 14.57 2.11 -0.91
N LYS A 12 14.01 1.16 -0.15
CA LYS A 12 14.17 1.12 1.33
C LYS A 12 15.61 0.90 1.79
N ARG A 13 16.50 0.45 0.91
CA ARG A 13 17.94 0.28 1.15
C ARG A 13 18.76 1.48 0.65
N ASP A 14 18.10 2.61 0.43
CA ASP A 14 18.69 3.87 -0.04
C ASP A 14 19.27 3.80 -1.47
N PHE A 15 18.75 2.90 -2.32
CA PHE A 15 19.07 2.90 -3.75
C PHE A 15 18.31 4.01 -4.48
N ASP A 16 19.02 4.74 -5.34
CA ASP A 16 18.44 5.80 -6.15
C ASP A 16 17.64 5.24 -7.34
N THR A 17 16.75 6.03 -7.94
CA THR A 17 15.87 5.54 -9.04
C THR A 17 16.65 5.02 -10.23
N GLN A 18 17.79 5.64 -10.54
CA GLN A 18 18.71 5.21 -11.59
C GLN A 18 19.38 3.86 -11.25
N GLN A 19 19.81 3.67 -10.01
CA GLN A 19 20.43 2.42 -9.56
C GLN A 19 19.42 1.26 -9.54
N ILE A 20 18.16 1.53 -9.18
CA ILE A 20 17.07 0.56 -9.25
C ILE A 20 16.80 0.15 -10.70
N ALA A 21 16.82 1.12 -11.62
CA ALA A 21 16.65 0.87 -13.04
C ALA A 21 17.76 -0.02 -13.61
N GLU A 22 19.02 0.26 -13.26
CA GLU A 22 20.18 -0.55 -13.63
C GLU A 22 20.09 -1.96 -13.04
N TYR A 23 19.71 -2.09 -11.76
CA TYR A 23 19.61 -3.39 -11.08
C TYR A 23 18.53 -4.28 -11.69
N LEU A 24 17.38 -3.70 -12.06
CA LEU A 24 16.25 -4.42 -12.65
C LEU A 24 16.34 -4.54 -14.18
N GLY A 25 17.33 -3.91 -14.81
CA GLY A 25 17.48 -3.91 -16.27
C GLY A 25 16.32 -3.20 -17.00
N ILE A 26 15.75 -2.17 -16.39
CA ILE A 26 14.60 -1.41 -16.92
C ILE A 26 14.96 0.07 -17.12
N SER A 27 14.09 0.83 -17.78
CA SER A 27 14.27 2.28 -17.88
C SER A 27 13.97 2.99 -16.55
N GLU A 28 14.56 4.16 -16.34
CA GLU A 28 14.32 4.98 -15.15
C GLU A 28 12.83 5.31 -14.95
N ALA A 29 12.14 5.64 -16.04
CA ALA A 29 10.70 5.90 -16.02
C ALA A 29 9.90 4.66 -15.59
N ALA A 30 10.32 3.46 -15.99
CA ALA A 30 9.70 2.22 -15.55
C ALA A 30 9.97 1.94 -14.07
N ALA A 31 11.19 2.20 -13.58
CA ALA A 31 11.54 2.08 -12.16
C ALA A 31 10.70 3.00 -11.28
N LEU A 32 10.54 4.26 -11.68
CA LEU A 32 9.66 5.24 -11.01
C LEU A 32 8.20 4.77 -10.97
N LYS A 33 7.69 4.23 -12.09
CA LYS A 33 6.31 3.72 -12.18
C LYS A 33 6.10 2.50 -11.28
N SER A 34 7.05 1.57 -11.23
CA SER A 34 6.99 0.41 -10.34
C SER A 34 7.01 0.85 -8.88
N LEU A 35 7.94 1.74 -8.51
CA LEU A 35 8.09 2.25 -7.15
C LEU A 35 6.84 2.98 -6.65
N THR A 36 6.24 3.85 -7.47
CA THR A 36 5.00 4.55 -7.12
C THR A 36 3.81 3.60 -6.97
N THR A 37 3.73 2.58 -7.82
CA THR A 37 2.68 1.55 -7.78
C THR A 37 2.80 0.70 -6.50
N GLU A 38 4.01 0.19 -6.23
CA GLU A 38 4.30 -0.63 -5.06
C GLU A 38 4.13 0.16 -3.75
N ARG A 39 4.56 1.42 -3.70
CA ARG A 39 4.36 2.30 -2.54
C ARG A 39 2.88 2.57 -2.27
N ARG A 40 2.05 2.71 -3.32
CA ARG A 40 0.60 2.87 -3.18
C ARG A 40 -0.05 1.57 -2.69
N ALA A 41 0.39 0.42 -3.20
CA ALA A 41 -0.08 -0.89 -2.74
C ALA A 41 0.26 -1.12 -1.26
N ALA A 42 1.49 -0.80 -0.83
CA ALA A 42 1.89 -0.85 0.57
C ALA A 42 1.03 0.05 1.47
N ARG A 43 0.73 1.28 1.03
CA ARG A 43 -0.15 2.19 1.77
C ARG A 43 -1.59 1.68 1.85
N ASN A 44 -2.12 1.08 0.78
CA ASN A 44 -3.47 0.53 0.75
C ASN A 44 -3.62 -0.71 1.63
N LEU A 45 -2.56 -1.49 1.82
CA LEU A 45 -2.52 -2.59 2.78
C LEU A 45 -2.62 -2.07 4.22
N GLU A 46 -1.99 -0.94 4.54
CA GLU A 46 -2.08 -0.30 5.86
C GLU A 46 -3.46 0.34 6.12
N THR A 47 -4.11 0.89 5.09
CA THR A 47 -5.45 1.50 5.22
C THR A 47 -6.59 0.52 4.99
N ALA A 48 -6.32 -0.76 4.76
CA ALA A 48 -7.33 -1.81 4.78
C ALA A 48 -7.78 -2.09 6.23
N TYR A 49 -8.27 -1.05 6.91
CA TYR A 49 -9.17 -1.24 8.03
C TYR A 49 -10.36 -2.03 7.47
N PRO A 50 -10.74 -3.17 8.10
CA PRO A 50 -12.04 -3.73 7.80
C PRO A 50 -13.04 -2.66 8.18
N SER A 51 -13.58 -1.94 7.19
CA SER A 51 -14.75 -1.10 7.39
C SER A 51 -15.89 -2.06 7.70
N LYS A 52 -15.94 -2.55 8.95
CA LYS A 52 -17.19 -2.89 9.59
C LYS A 52 -17.91 -1.56 9.71
N THR A 53 -18.51 -1.13 8.62
CA THR A 53 -19.64 -0.23 8.65
C THR A 53 -20.68 -1.00 9.45
N THR A 54 -20.61 -0.87 10.77
CA THR A 54 -21.63 -1.39 11.66
C THR A 54 -22.85 -0.57 11.26
N PRO A 55 -23.86 -1.14 10.59
CA PRO A 55 -25.04 -0.36 10.30
C PRO A 55 -25.65 -0.06 11.67
N TRP A 56 -25.58 1.19 12.09
CA TRP A 56 -26.33 1.64 13.25
C TRP A 56 -27.79 1.28 12.98
N PRO A 57 -28.44 0.48 13.83
CA PRO A 57 -29.83 0.11 13.59
C PRO A 57 -30.67 1.38 13.67
N LYS A 58 -31.05 1.91 12.50
CA LYS A 58 -32.04 2.99 12.39
C LYS A 58 -33.35 2.47 12.98
N GLY A 59 -33.78 3.05 14.10
CA GLY A 59 -35.11 2.81 14.66
C GLY A 59 -35.18 2.17 16.05
N ARG A 60 -34.11 2.10 16.85
CA ARG A 60 -34.29 1.85 18.29
C ARG A 60 -34.73 3.12 19.00
N VAL A 61 -36.03 3.22 19.26
CA VAL A 61 -36.59 4.10 20.28
C VAL A 61 -35.97 3.68 21.62
N ALA A 62 -35.09 4.49 22.17
CA ALA A 62 -34.58 4.29 23.52
C ALA A 62 -35.73 4.61 24.49
N TYR A 63 -36.25 3.59 25.18
CA TYR A 63 -37.03 3.81 26.39
C TYR A 63 -36.07 4.38 27.45
N ALA A 64 -36.13 5.68 27.68
CA ALA A 64 -35.64 6.26 28.92
C ALA A 64 -36.59 5.77 30.03
N GLY A 65 -36.13 4.83 30.84
CA GLY A 65 -36.90 4.34 31.98
C GLY A 65 -37.07 5.44 33.03
N ARG A 66 -38.34 5.65 33.40
CA ARG A 66 -38.97 6.56 34.38
C ARG A 66 -38.61 8.05 34.33
#